data_AF-A0A0M1GQ53-F1
#
_entry.id   AF-A0A0M1GQ53-F1
#
_cell.length_a   1.000
_cell.length_b   1.000
_cell.length_c   1.000
_cell.angle_alpha   90.00
_cell.angle_beta   90.00
_cell.angle_gamma   90.00
#
_symmetry.space_group_name_H-M   'P 1'
#
loop_
_entity.id
_entity.type
_entity.pdbx_description
1 polymer ?
#
loop_
_entity_poly.entity_id
_entity_poly.type
_entity_poly.pdbx_seq_one_letter_code
_entity_poly.pdbx_strand_id
1 'polypeptide(L)'
;MTLSDLIAFSALIVSIFALPISYILGARGLKNTAYNGELSKLSDLCDLVFTEALNIHKKTQSNLSDEMDYHLMIAFHKRLQSKCLEIKSLSNSERYPRMKLREVKQAITDHLVSDNLEVRNTAMRGLIYKLDALKTFFTPKFI
;
A
#
# COMPACT_ATOMS: atom_id res chain seq x y z
N MET A 1 23.81 -51.21 -18.98
CA MET A 1 23.02 -50.41 -18.02
C MET A 1 21.68 -51.08 -17.87
N THR A 2 21.30 -51.44 -16.64
CA THR A 2 19.97 -52.01 -16.39
C THR A 2 18.93 -50.89 -16.41
N LEU A 3 17.66 -51.23 -16.65
CA LEU A 3 16.56 -50.27 -16.65
C LEU A 3 16.44 -49.56 -15.30
N SER A 4 16.84 -50.23 -14.21
CA SER A 4 16.92 -49.68 -12.86
C SER A 4 18.00 -48.60 -12.73
N ASP A 5 19.18 -48.78 -13.34
CA ASP A 5 20.25 -47.77 -13.33
C ASP A 5 19.85 -46.49 -14.08
N LEU A 6 19.10 -46.64 -15.19
CA LEU A 6 18.60 -45.52 -15.97
C LEU A 6 17.56 -44.69 -15.18
N ILE A 7 16.67 -45.38 -14.45
CA ILE A 7 15.67 -44.75 -13.59
C ILE A 7 16.33 -44.07 -12.38
N ALA A 8 17.32 -44.72 -11.77
CA ALA A 8 18.06 -44.14 -10.65
C ALA A 8 18.79 -42.86 -11.07
N PHE A 9 19.42 -42.87 -12.25
CA PHE A 9 20.11 -41.71 -12.79
C PHE A 9 19.15 -40.55 -13.14
N SER A 10 18.00 -40.85 -13.74
CA SER A 10 17.00 -39.82 -14.05
C SER A 10 16.36 -39.22 -12.79
N ALA A 11 16.07 -40.05 -11.78
CA ALA A 11 15.58 -39.58 -10.48
C ALA A 11 16.60 -38.67 -9.77
N LEU A 12 17.89 -38.96 -9.90
CA LEU A 12 18.97 -38.17 -9.31
C LEU A 12 19.09 -36.80 -9.98
N ILE A 13 18.97 -36.73 -11.31
CA ILE A 13 18.89 -35.45 -12.05
C ILE A 13 17.67 -34.64 -11.61
N VAL A 14 16.49 -35.27 -11.53
CA VAL A 14 15.27 -34.58 -11.07
C VAL A 14 15.45 -34.05 -9.65
N SER A 15 16.04 -34.80 -8.73
CA SER A 15 16.29 -34.33 -7.36
C SER A 15 17.23 -33.11 -7.32
N ILE A 16 18.33 -33.15 -8.08
CA ILE A 16 19.31 -32.06 -8.14
C ILE A 16 18.70 -30.77 -8.67
N PHE A 17 17.80 -30.83 -9.65
CA PHE A 17 17.20 -29.63 -10.26
C PHE A 17 15.87 -29.22 -9.61
N ALA A 18 14.99 -30.17 -9.28
CA ALA A 18 13.66 -29.87 -8.78
C ALA A 18 13.69 -29.24 -7.38
N LEU A 19 14.59 -29.67 -6.49
CA LEU A 19 14.68 -29.11 -5.14
C LEU A 19 15.11 -27.63 -5.14
N PRO A 20 16.20 -27.23 -5.82
CA PRO A 20 16.59 -25.81 -5.90
C PRO A 20 15.55 -24.95 -6.61
N ILE A 21 14.96 -25.44 -7.71
CA ILE A 21 13.94 -24.71 -8.47
C ILE A 21 12.70 -24.47 -7.58
N SER A 22 12.23 -25.50 -6.88
CA SER A 22 11.08 -25.40 -5.98
C SER A 22 11.36 -24.47 -4.81
N TYR A 23 12.57 -24.50 -4.25
CA TYR A 23 12.98 -23.59 -3.18
C TYR A 23 13.03 -22.13 -3.64
N ILE A 24 13.60 -21.85 -4.82
CA ILE A 24 13.68 -20.49 -5.38
C ILE A 24 12.29 -19.96 -5.73
N LEU A 25 11.43 -20.78 -6.34
CA LEU A 25 10.04 -20.44 -6.63
C LEU A 25 9.24 -20.18 -5.35
N GLY A 26 9.37 -21.05 -4.35
CA GLY A 26 8.71 -20.88 -3.05
C GLY A 26 9.15 -19.61 -2.32
N ALA A 27 10.46 -19.31 -2.30
CA ALA A 27 10.99 -18.10 -1.70
C ALA A 27 10.52 -16.82 -2.43
N ARG A 28 10.41 -16.87 -3.77
CA ARG A 28 9.83 -15.76 -4.57
C ARG A 28 8.33 -15.60 -4.30
N GLY A 29 7.60 -16.71 -4.23
CA GLY A 29 6.17 -16.73 -3.90
C GLY A 29 5.89 -16.10 -2.54
N LEU A 30 6.64 -16.49 -1.49
CA LEU A 30 6.51 -15.92 -0.15
C LEU A 30 6.78 -14.41 -0.11
N LYS A 31 7.76 -13.93 -0.89
CA LYS A 31 8.01 -12.48 -1.00
C LYS A 31 6.88 -11.76 -1.72
N ASN A 32 6.33 -12.34 -2.78
CA ASN A 32 5.22 -11.75 -3.53
C ASN A 32 3.92 -11.74 -2.70
N THR A 33 3.65 -12.79 -1.93
CA THR A 33 2.48 -12.83 -1.02
C THR A 33 2.61 -11.83 0.12
N ALA A 34 3.79 -11.70 0.74
CA ALA A 34 4.06 -10.68 1.75
C ALA A 34 3.87 -9.26 1.19
N TYR A 35 4.39 -9.00 -0.01
CA TYR A 35 4.20 -7.73 -0.71
C TYR A 35 2.72 -7.44 -0.99
N ASN A 36 1.98 -8.39 -1.55
CA ASN A 36 0.54 -8.23 -1.82
C ASN A 36 -0.26 -8.05 -0.53
N GLY A 37 0.14 -8.70 0.56
CA GLY A 37 -0.46 -8.52 1.88
C GLY A 37 -0.29 -7.10 2.41
N GLU A 38 0.90 -6.51 2.28
CA GLU A 38 1.12 -5.11 2.64
C GLU A 38 0.37 -4.14 1.72
N LEU A 39 0.18 -4.51 0.45
CA LEU A 39 -0.60 -3.73 -0.51
C LEU A 39 -2.10 -3.70 -0.12
N SER A 40 -2.65 -4.83 0.33
CA SER A 40 -4.00 -4.89 0.91
C SER A 40 -4.13 -3.98 2.13
N LYS A 41 -3.18 -4.06 3.07
CA LYS A 41 -3.17 -3.21 4.27
C LYS A 41 -3.06 -1.73 3.93
N LEU A 42 -2.33 -1.36 2.88
CA LEU A 42 -2.29 0.01 2.39
C LEU A 42 -3.67 0.45 1.88
N SER A 43 -4.38 -0.41 1.14
CA SER A 43 -5.74 -0.12 0.68
C SER A 43 -6.67 0.14 1.86
N ASP A 44 -6.68 -0.75 2.85
CA ASP A 44 -7.52 -0.61 4.06
C ASP A 44 -7.20 0.69 4.81
N LEU A 45 -5.91 1.04 4.88
CA LEU A 45 -5.49 2.28 5.53
C LEU A 45 -5.96 3.51 4.76
N CYS A 46 -5.90 3.52 3.44
CA CYS A 46 -6.47 4.60 2.62
C CYS A 46 -7.99 4.74 2.87
N ASP A 47 -8.73 3.64 2.95
CA ASP A 47 -10.17 3.68 3.20
C ASP A 47 -10.48 4.21 4.60
N LEU A 48 -9.66 3.85 5.59
CA LEU A 48 -9.75 4.39 6.94
C LEU A 48 -9.44 5.89 6.97
N VAL A 49 -8.41 6.36 6.28
CA VAL A 49 -8.09 7.79 6.17
C VAL A 49 -9.24 8.56 5.52
N PHE A 50 -9.84 8.01 4.47
CA PHE A 50 -10.99 8.62 3.83
C PHE A 50 -12.20 8.72 4.77
N THR A 51 -12.49 7.64 5.49
CA THR A 51 -13.59 7.58 6.47
C THR A 51 -13.41 8.62 7.57
N GLU A 52 -12.20 8.73 8.12
CA GLU A 52 -11.92 9.74 9.15
C GLU A 52 -11.96 11.16 8.61
N ALA A 53 -11.45 11.39 7.40
CA ALA A 53 -11.58 12.70 6.75
C ALA A 53 -13.04 13.10 6.53
N LEU A 54 -13.92 12.15 6.18
CA LEU A 54 -15.37 12.37 6.09
C LEU A 54 -15.99 12.68 7.45
N ASN A 55 -15.58 11.99 8.51
CA ASN A 55 -16.08 12.25 9.86
C ASN A 55 -15.71 13.67 10.32
N ILE A 56 -14.46 14.09 10.12
CA ILE A 56 -14.00 15.45 10.39
C ILE A 56 -14.83 16.44 9.57
N HIS A 57 -14.97 16.22 8.26
CA HIS A 57 -15.75 17.11 7.40
C HIS A 57 -17.20 17.32 7.88
N LYS A 58 -17.85 16.26 8.37
CA LYS A 58 -19.20 16.34 8.97
C LYS A 58 -19.18 17.08 10.32
N LYS A 59 -18.17 16.87 11.14
CA LYS A 59 -18.00 17.50 12.46
C LYS A 59 -17.64 18.98 12.35
N THR A 60 -16.85 19.40 11.37
CA THR A 60 -16.55 20.83 11.12
C THR A 60 -17.81 21.62 10.76
N GLN A 61 -18.84 21.00 10.17
CA GLN A 61 -20.16 21.63 10.00
C GLN A 61 -20.87 21.92 11.34
N SER A 62 -20.40 21.34 12.46
CA SER A 62 -20.93 21.50 13.82
C SER A 62 -20.06 22.36 14.77
N ASN A 63 -19.09 23.14 14.25
CA ASN A 63 -18.26 24.10 15.01
C ASN A 63 -17.40 23.52 16.15
N LEU A 64 -16.77 22.35 15.97
CA LEU A 64 -15.90 21.73 16.98
C LEU A 64 -14.44 21.57 16.50
N SER A 65 -13.55 22.34 17.14
CA SER A 65 -12.07 22.23 17.24
C SER A 65 -11.31 21.53 16.10
N ASP A 66 -10.65 22.33 15.27
CA ASP A 66 -9.85 21.93 14.09
C ASP A 66 -8.44 21.40 14.41
N GLU A 67 -7.84 21.74 15.55
CA GLU A 67 -6.41 21.49 15.80
C GLU A 67 -6.10 20.00 16.08
N MET A 68 -6.95 19.33 16.86
CA MET A 68 -6.82 17.90 17.11
C MET A 68 -7.04 17.08 15.83
N ASP A 69 -8.02 17.48 15.03
CA ASP A 69 -8.38 16.83 13.77
C ASP A 69 -7.25 16.99 12.72
N TYR A 70 -6.61 18.16 12.68
CA TYR A 70 -5.40 18.40 11.89
C TYR A 70 -4.23 17.48 12.28
N HIS A 71 -3.93 17.36 13.58
CA HIS A 71 -2.86 16.48 14.07
C HIS A 71 -3.15 15.00 13.81
N LEU A 72 -4.43 14.59 13.93
CA LEU A 72 -4.87 13.25 13.58
C LEU A 72 -4.61 12.94 12.10
N MET A 73 -4.96 13.87 11.21
CA MET A 73 -4.71 13.71 9.77
C MET A 73 -3.21 13.67 9.43
N ILE A 74 -2.36 14.44 10.13
CA ILE A 74 -0.91 14.31 10.00
C ILE A 74 -0.41 12.93 10.43
N ALA A 75 -0.92 12.40 11.55
CA ALA A 75 -0.54 11.09 12.04
C ALA A 75 -0.89 10.00 11.01
N PHE A 76 -2.09 10.09 10.41
CA PHE A 76 -2.49 9.22 9.30
C PHE A 76 -1.57 9.35 8.10
N HIS A 77 -1.17 10.56 7.72
CA HIS A 77 -0.22 10.75 6.64
C HIS A 77 1.13 10.09 6.92
N LYS A 78 1.68 10.23 8.14
CA LYS A 78 2.92 9.55 8.52
C LYS A 78 2.77 8.03 8.46
N ARG A 79 1.61 7.50 8.85
CA ARG A 79 1.31 6.07 8.76
C ARG A 79 1.26 5.59 7.30
N LEU A 80 0.64 6.36 6.39
CA LEU A 80 0.68 6.12 4.94
C LEU A 80 2.12 6.11 4.40
N GLN A 81 2.94 7.07 4.82
CA GLN A 81 4.34 7.15 4.40
C GLN A 81 5.14 5.92 4.84
N SER A 82 4.97 5.50 6.10
CA SER A 82 5.62 4.28 6.64
C SER A 82 5.23 3.05 5.83
N LYS A 83 3.94 2.88 5.53
CA LYS A 83 3.47 1.75 4.72
C LYS A 83 4.02 1.77 3.30
N CYS A 84 4.09 2.93 2.66
CA CYS A 84 4.72 3.05 1.36
C CYS A 84 6.23 2.69 1.39
N LEU A 85 6.93 2.95 2.50
CA LEU A 85 8.33 2.57 2.68
C LEU A 85 8.50 1.06 2.88
N GLU A 86 7.60 0.42 3.64
CA GLU A 86 7.57 -1.05 3.80
C GLU A 86 7.31 -1.76 2.48
N ILE A 87 6.35 -1.28 1.68
CA ILE A 87 6.08 -1.84 0.35
C ILE A 87 7.27 -1.64 -0.59
N LYS A 88 7.95 -0.49 -0.50
CA LYS A 88 9.18 -0.23 -1.25
C LYS A 88 10.29 -1.22 -0.88
N SER A 89 10.50 -1.47 0.42
CA SER A 89 11.55 -2.40 0.87
C SER A 89 11.26 -3.85 0.45
N LEU A 90 10.00 -4.28 0.48
CA LEU A 90 9.59 -5.61 0.02
C LEU A 90 9.70 -5.78 -1.51
N SER A 91 9.46 -4.72 -2.27
CA SER A 91 9.49 -4.79 -3.73
C SER A 91 10.90 -4.69 -4.33
N ASN A 92 11.91 -4.31 -3.54
CA ASN A 92 13.23 -3.88 -4.01
C ASN A 92 13.15 -2.83 -5.13
N SER A 93 12.10 -2.02 -5.14
CA SER A 93 11.85 -1.00 -6.15
C SER A 93 12.47 0.33 -5.73
N GLU A 94 13.07 1.05 -6.68
CA GLU A 94 13.50 2.44 -6.43
C GLU A 94 12.31 3.41 -6.36
N ARG A 95 11.16 3.02 -6.93
CA ARG A 95 9.99 3.89 -7.08
C ARG A 95 9.30 4.12 -5.75
N TYR A 96 9.07 5.40 -5.42
CA TYR A 96 8.33 5.82 -4.22
C TYR A 96 7.34 6.95 -4.58
N PRO A 97 6.09 6.89 -4.11
CA PRO A 97 5.03 7.81 -4.55
C PRO A 97 5.09 9.19 -3.87
N ARG A 98 6.23 9.91 -3.97
CA ARG A 98 6.43 11.23 -3.32
C ARG A 98 5.31 12.23 -3.66
N MET A 99 4.96 12.32 -4.94
CA MET A 99 3.96 13.28 -5.42
C MET A 99 2.55 12.95 -4.90
N LYS A 100 2.14 11.67 -4.98
CA LYS A 100 0.82 11.24 -4.52
C LYS A 100 0.68 11.45 -3.01
N LEU A 101 1.72 11.12 -2.25
CA LEU A 101 1.77 11.36 -0.80
C LEU A 101 1.68 12.85 -0.46
N ARG A 102 2.34 13.72 -1.22
CA ARG A 102 2.25 15.18 -1.05
C ARG A 102 0.84 15.69 -1.33
N GLU A 103 0.21 15.24 -2.41
CA GLU A 103 -1.14 15.64 -2.79
C GLU A 103 -2.20 15.20 -1.76
N VAL A 104 -2.03 14.00 -1.20
CA VAL A 104 -2.85 13.50 -0.08
C VAL A 104 -2.63 14.35 1.15
N LYS A 105 -1.38 14.66 1.52
CA LYS A 105 -1.08 15.54 2.67
C LYS A 105 -1.80 16.87 2.55
N GLN A 106 -1.65 17.57 1.41
CA GLN A 106 -2.30 18.86 1.17
C GLN A 106 -3.82 18.75 1.25
N ALA A 107 -4.41 17.66 0.73
CA ALA A 107 -5.85 17.45 0.79
C ALA A 107 -6.36 17.30 2.23
N ILE A 108 -5.70 16.49 3.05
CA ILE A 108 -6.18 16.17 4.41
C ILE A 108 -5.78 17.21 5.48
N THR A 109 -4.85 18.11 5.16
CA THR A 109 -4.39 19.16 6.08
C THR A 109 -4.88 20.53 5.60
N ASP A 110 -4.20 21.10 4.60
CA ASP A 110 -4.43 22.47 4.12
C ASP A 110 -5.87 22.70 3.62
N HIS A 111 -6.47 21.71 2.95
CA HIS A 111 -7.77 21.90 2.31
C HIS A 111 -8.95 21.37 3.13
N LEU A 112 -8.78 20.28 3.89
CA LEU A 112 -9.85 19.69 4.72
C LEU A 112 -10.20 20.59 5.91
N VAL A 113 -9.20 21.27 6.46
CA VAL A 113 -9.30 22.15 7.64
C VAL A 113 -9.44 23.62 7.21
N SER A 114 -9.76 23.88 5.94
CA SER A 114 -9.94 25.24 5.44
C SER A 114 -11.24 25.87 5.97
N ASP A 115 -11.21 27.17 6.26
CA ASP A 115 -12.40 27.95 6.61
C ASP A 115 -13.41 28.01 5.46
N ASN A 116 -12.95 27.86 4.21
CA ASN A 116 -13.80 27.91 3.03
C ASN A 116 -14.49 26.57 2.76
N LEU A 117 -15.82 26.57 2.87
CA LEU A 117 -16.67 25.39 2.64
C LEU A 117 -16.50 24.79 1.24
N GLU A 118 -16.33 25.61 0.19
CA GLU A 118 -16.12 25.12 -1.18
C GLU A 118 -14.78 24.39 -1.33
N VAL A 119 -13.73 24.90 -0.68
CA VAL A 119 -12.40 24.28 -0.65
C VAL A 119 -12.47 22.93 0.06
N ARG A 120 -13.14 22.86 1.23
CA ARG A 120 -13.34 21.59 1.95
C ARG A 120 -14.12 20.56 1.14
N ASN A 121 -15.22 20.97 0.51
CA ASN A 121 -16.06 20.08 -0.31
C ASN A 121 -15.28 19.53 -1.50
N THR A 122 -14.51 20.40 -2.17
CA THR A 122 -13.65 20.01 -3.28
C THR A 122 -12.53 19.07 -2.82
N ALA A 123 -11.94 19.34 -1.65
CA ALA A 123 -10.91 18.49 -1.06
C ALA A 123 -11.45 17.10 -0.76
N MET A 124 -12.62 16.98 -0.15
CA MET A 124 -13.20 15.68 0.16
C MET A 124 -13.53 14.87 -1.10
N ARG A 125 -14.14 15.50 -2.12
CA ARG A 125 -14.41 14.84 -3.41
C ARG A 125 -13.10 14.40 -4.09
N GLY A 126 -12.09 15.25 -4.06
CA GLY A 126 -10.77 14.99 -4.64
C GLY A 126 -9.95 13.93 -3.89
N LEU A 127 -10.20 13.74 -2.60
CA LEU A 127 -9.43 12.84 -1.74
C LEU A 127 -9.53 11.39 -2.19
N ILE A 128 -10.72 10.95 -2.64
CA ILE A 128 -10.92 9.58 -3.17
C ILE A 128 -9.95 9.31 -4.32
N TYR A 129 -9.89 10.21 -5.30
CA TYR A 129 -9.04 10.05 -6.47
C TYR A 129 -7.55 10.07 -6.11
N LYS A 130 -7.16 10.91 -5.13
CA LYS A 130 -5.77 10.99 -4.65
C LYS A 130 -5.34 9.72 -3.91
N LEU A 131 -6.22 9.15 -3.09
CA LEU A 131 -5.97 7.90 -2.39
C LEU A 131 -5.96 6.71 -3.36
N ASP A 132 -6.85 6.69 -4.34
CA ASP A 132 -6.86 5.66 -5.38
C ASP A 132 -5.58 5.69 -6.24
N ALA A 133 -5.11 6.89 -6.61
CA ALA A 133 -3.82 7.08 -7.27
C ALA A 133 -2.63 6.57 -6.43
N LEU A 134 -2.74 6.59 -5.10
CA LEU A 134 -1.74 6.02 -4.20
C LEU A 134 -1.82 4.49 -4.16
N LYS A 135 -3.03 3.91 -4.13
CA LYS A 135 -3.25 2.45 -4.17
C LYS A 135 -2.72 1.85 -5.47
N THR A 136 -3.06 2.44 -6.61
CA THR A 136 -2.71 1.97 -7.96
C THR A 136 -1.24 2.20 -8.33
N PHE A 137 -0.51 3.05 -7.60
CA PHE A 137 0.92 3.26 -7.82
C PHE A 137 1.74 1.97 -7.64
N PHE A 138 1.32 1.13 -6.70
CA PHE A 138 1.93 -0.17 -6.46
C PHE A 138 1.14 -1.23 -7.22
N THR A 139 1.79 -1.90 -8.17
CA THR A 139 1.16 -3.00 -8.91
C THR A 139 1.26 -4.29 -8.10
N PRO A 140 0.19 -5.10 -8.02
CA PRO A 140 0.26 -6.43 -7.41
C PRO A 140 1.26 -7.31 -8.17
N LYS A 141 1.95 -8.22 -7.45
CA LYS A 141 2.87 -9.18 -8.05
C LYS A 141 2.21 -10.55 -8.11
N PHE A 142 2.24 -11.19 -9.28
CA PHE A 142 1.75 -12.55 -9.42
C PHE A 142 2.70 -13.56 -8.75
N ILE A 143 2.11 -14.65 -8.25
CA ILE A 143 2.81 -15.80 -7.67
C ILE A 143 3.50 -16.58 -8.79
#